data_AF-A0A526YHH1-F1
#
_entry.id   AF-A0A526YHH1-F1
#
_cell.length_a   1.000
_cell.length_b   1.000
_cell.length_c   1.000
_cell.angle_alpha   90.00
_cell.angle_beta   90.00
_cell.angle_gamma   90.00
#
_symmetry.space_group_name_H-M   'P 1'
#
loop_
_entity.id
_entity.type
_entity.pdbx_description
1 polymer ?
#
loop_
_entity_poly.entity_id
_entity_poly.type
_entity_poly.pdbx_seq_one_letter_code
_entity_poly.pdbx_strand_id
1 'polypeptide(L)'
;LTTIATIDVDGKKIQVLPKDYQLDPVKDFPVHVDFLRIGKDTEVNVDVPVHFINEDKSPGLKRGGVLNIVRHEVEFHCPANAIPEFITVDLTGTDIGDSIHISAVKLPAGVKPVISDRDFTVATIAGSSA
;
A
#
# COMPACT_ATOMS: atom_id res chain seq x y z
N LEU A 1 -4.62 -3.51 -5.89
CA LEU A 1 -5.08 -2.99 -7.20
C LEU A 1 -4.02 -2.06 -7.81
N THR A 2 -2.76 -2.50 -7.88
CA THR A 2 -1.61 -1.60 -8.14
C THR A 2 -0.90 -1.88 -9.47
N THR A 3 -1.34 -2.91 -10.20
CA THR A 3 -0.69 -3.36 -11.44
C THR A 3 -1.43 -2.87 -12.68
N ILE A 4 -0.70 -2.36 -13.67
CA ILE A 4 -1.25 -1.94 -14.98
C ILE A 4 -1.54 -3.18 -15.83
N ALA A 5 -2.76 -3.28 -16.35
CA ALA A 5 -3.17 -4.34 -17.27
C ALA A 5 -3.39 -3.79 -18.68
N THR A 6 -3.21 -4.63 -19.70
CA THR A 6 -3.61 -4.31 -21.08
C THR A 6 -4.80 -5.17 -21.47
N ILE A 7 -5.92 -4.54 -21.81
CA ILE A 7 -7.12 -5.22 -22.28
C ILE A 7 -7.25 -5.02 -23.79
N ASP A 8 -7.60 -6.09 -24.50
CA ASP A 8 -7.99 -6.03 -25.91
C ASP A 8 -9.52 -5.96 -26.01
N VAL A 9 -10.03 -4.87 -26.59
CA VAL A 9 -11.46 -4.69 -26.86
C VAL A 9 -11.59 -4.43 -28.36
N ASP A 10 -12.28 -5.33 -29.07
CA ASP A 10 -12.49 -5.25 -30.52
C ASP A 10 -11.19 -4.99 -31.32
N GLY A 11 -10.08 -5.65 -30.92
CA GLY A 11 -8.78 -5.52 -31.57
C GLY A 11 -7.97 -4.28 -31.20
N LYS A 12 -8.48 -3.45 -30.27
CA LYS A 12 -7.75 -2.28 -29.73
C LYS A 12 -7.19 -2.61 -28.36
N LYS A 13 -5.87 -2.53 -28.24
CA LYS A 13 -5.15 -2.67 -26.96
C LYS A 13 -5.23 -1.37 -26.17
N ILE A 14 -5.81 -1.44 -24.97
CA ILE A 14 -5.98 -0.30 -24.06
C ILE A 14 -5.28 -0.64 -22.75
N GLN A 15 -4.43 0.27 -22.27
CA GLN A 15 -3.85 0.18 -20.94
C GLN A 15 -4.85 0.69 -19.91
N VAL A 16 -5.06 -0.12 -18.88
CA VAL A 16 -6.04 0.14 -17.83
C VAL A 16 -5.46 -0.17 -16.46
N LEU A 17 -5.97 0.54 -15.45
CA LEU A 17 -5.76 0.26 -14.04
C LEU A 17 -7.07 -0.33 -13.48
N PRO A 18 -7.07 -1.53 -12.89
CA PRO A 18 -8.23 -2.03 -12.18
C PRO A 18 -8.48 -1.16 -10.95
N LYS A 19 -9.69 -0.58 -10.84
CA LYS A 19 -10.06 0.32 -9.73
C LYS A 19 -10.83 -0.41 -8.65
N ASP A 20 -11.82 -1.20 -9.04
CA ASP A 20 -12.70 -1.90 -8.10
C ASP A 20 -13.21 -3.20 -8.72
N TYR A 21 -13.59 -4.14 -7.88
CA TYR A 21 -14.21 -5.38 -8.33
C TYR A 21 -15.31 -5.79 -7.36
N GLN A 22 -16.43 -6.24 -7.92
CA GLN A 22 -17.57 -6.69 -7.16
C GLN A 22 -17.62 -8.21 -7.23
N LEU A 23 -17.63 -8.83 -6.06
CA LEU A 23 -17.84 -10.27 -5.88
C LEU A 23 -19.29 -10.54 -5.49
N ASP A 24 -19.80 -11.67 -5.95
CA ASP A 24 -21.05 -12.24 -5.45
C ASP A 24 -20.86 -12.63 -3.97
N PRO A 25 -21.71 -12.14 -3.04
CA PRO A 25 -21.51 -12.32 -1.61
C PRO A 25 -21.67 -13.77 -1.13
N VAL A 26 -22.26 -14.66 -1.95
CA VAL A 26 -22.52 -16.06 -1.58
C VAL A 26 -21.57 -17.00 -2.30
N LYS A 27 -21.29 -16.74 -3.57
CA LYS A 27 -20.51 -17.63 -4.43
C LYS A 27 -19.07 -17.20 -4.64
N ASP A 28 -18.68 -16.01 -4.13
CA ASP A 28 -17.33 -15.45 -4.28
C ASP A 28 -16.90 -15.36 -5.76
N PHE A 29 -17.87 -15.11 -6.65
CA PHE A 29 -17.66 -15.02 -8.10
C PHE A 29 -17.61 -13.55 -8.53
N PRO A 30 -16.64 -13.13 -9.36
CA PRO A 30 -16.58 -11.75 -9.85
C PRO A 30 -17.77 -11.45 -10.78
N VAL A 31 -18.58 -10.47 -10.41
CA VAL A 31 -19.77 -10.01 -11.14
C VAL A 31 -19.44 -8.80 -12.01
N HIS A 32 -18.64 -7.87 -11.49
CA HIS A 32 -18.27 -6.64 -12.18
C HIS A 32 -16.84 -6.25 -11.85
N VAL A 33 -16.11 -5.70 -12.82
CA VAL A 33 -14.77 -5.15 -12.60
C VAL A 33 -14.71 -3.79 -13.26
N ASP A 34 -14.32 -2.79 -12.49
CA ASP A 34 -14.12 -1.43 -12.93
C ASP A 34 -12.68 -1.21 -13.37
N PHE A 35 -12.53 -0.75 -14.61
CA PHE A 35 -11.23 -0.41 -15.20
C PHE A 35 -11.15 1.09 -15.47
N LEU A 36 -10.11 1.72 -14.94
CA LEU A 36 -9.75 3.09 -15.27
C LEU A 36 -8.81 3.09 -16.47
N ARG A 37 -9.18 3.79 -17.55
CA ARG A 37 -8.26 3.98 -18.68
C ARG A 37 -7.13 4.92 -18.28
N ILE A 38 -5.89 4.50 -18.52
CA ILE A 38 -4.71 5.30 -18.22
C ILE A 38 -4.26 6.09 -19.45
N GLY A 39 -4.13 7.42 -19.32
CA GLY A 39 -3.39 8.26 -20.25
C GLY A 39 -1.93 8.41 -19.81
N LYS A 40 -1.02 8.77 -20.74
CA LYS A 40 0.43 8.89 -20.46
C LYS A 40 0.76 9.91 -19.34
N ASP A 41 -0.10 10.89 -19.12
CA ASP A 41 0.08 11.98 -18.15
C ASP A 41 -0.99 11.96 -17.05
N THR A 42 -1.71 10.85 -16.86
CA THR A 42 -2.78 10.77 -15.85
C THR A 42 -2.17 10.50 -14.47
N GLU A 43 -2.47 11.41 -13.53
CA GLU A 43 -2.24 11.20 -12.10
C GLU A 43 -3.41 10.42 -11.50
N VAL A 44 -3.10 9.45 -10.65
CA VAL A 44 -4.10 8.59 -10.02
C VAL A 44 -3.87 8.51 -8.52
N ASN A 45 -4.98 8.43 -7.78
CA ASN A 45 -4.99 8.07 -6.37
C ASN A 45 -5.09 6.56 -6.28
N VAL A 46 -4.12 5.94 -5.61
CA VAL A 46 -4.06 4.49 -5.45
C VAL A 46 -3.73 4.14 -4.01
N ASP A 47 -4.44 3.16 -3.48
CA ASP A 47 -4.14 2.52 -2.21
C ASP A 47 -3.03 1.50 -2.43
N VAL A 48 -1.88 1.75 -1.81
CA VAL A 48 -0.71 0.87 -1.92
C VAL A 48 -0.54 0.12 -0.61
N PRO A 49 -0.45 -1.23 -0.64
CA PRO A 49 -0.23 -2.02 0.56
C PRO A 49 1.17 -1.78 1.12
N VAL A 50 1.25 -1.80 2.45
CA VAL A 50 2.50 -1.66 3.19
C VAL A 50 2.99 -3.03 3.64
N HIS A 51 4.21 -3.39 3.24
CA HIS A 51 4.89 -4.59 3.68
C HIS A 51 6.00 -4.25 4.66
N PHE A 52 6.03 -4.99 5.76
CA PHE A 52 7.06 -4.85 6.77
C PHE A 52 8.17 -5.87 6.50
N ILE A 53 9.42 -5.41 6.55
CA ILE A 53 10.60 -6.29 6.43
C ILE A 53 11.44 -6.20 7.70
N ASN A 54 12.28 -7.21 7.90
CA ASN A 54 13.22 -7.29 9.02
C ASN A 54 12.52 -7.35 10.40
N GLU A 55 11.34 -7.98 10.48
CA GLU A 55 10.65 -8.25 11.74
C GLU A 55 11.57 -8.95 12.77
N ASP A 56 12.40 -9.91 12.32
CA ASP A 56 13.37 -10.62 13.15
C ASP A 56 14.54 -9.76 13.67
N LYS A 57 14.79 -8.59 13.07
CA LYS A 57 15.86 -7.68 13.49
C LYS A 57 15.34 -6.55 14.37
N SER A 58 14.04 -6.49 14.64
CA SER A 58 13.47 -5.58 15.61
C SER A 58 13.75 -6.11 17.03
N PRO A 59 14.50 -5.38 17.87
CA PRO A 59 14.64 -5.74 19.28
C PRO A 59 13.30 -5.73 20.02
N GLY A 60 12.33 -4.93 19.56
CA GLY A 60 10.97 -4.90 20.10
C GLY A 60 10.20 -6.22 19.93
N LEU A 61 10.18 -6.78 18.71
CA LEU A 61 9.55 -8.08 18.45
C LEU A 61 10.27 -9.23 19.16
N LYS A 62 11.61 -9.20 19.20
CA LYS A 62 12.41 -10.22 19.92
C LYS A 62 12.16 -10.24 21.43
N ARG A 63 11.81 -9.10 22.03
CA ARG A 63 11.47 -8.98 23.44
C ARG A 63 10.02 -9.34 23.76
N GLY A 64 9.26 -9.85 22.79
CA GLY A 64 7.85 -10.22 22.96
C GLY A 64 6.87 -9.08 22.67
N GLY A 65 7.32 -8.02 21.98
CA GLY A 65 6.42 -6.99 21.44
C GLY A 65 5.58 -7.53 20.28
N VAL A 66 4.40 -6.94 20.10
CA VAL A 66 3.48 -7.25 19.00
C VAL A 66 3.51 -6.11 18.00
N LEU A 67 3.68 -6.42 16.72
CA LEU A 67 3.52 -5.45 15.64
C LEU A 67 2.03 -5.14 15.46
N ASN A 68 1.65 -3.90 15.76
CA ASN A 68 0.32 -3.39 15.53
C ASN A 68 0.31 -2.53 14.26
N ILE A 69 -0.28 -3.06 13.20
CA ILE A 69 -0.40 -2.37 11.92
C ILE A 69 -1.65 -1.48 12.00
N VAL A 70 -1.44 -0.16 12.03
CA VAL A 70 -2.56 0.81 12.11
C VAL A 70 -3.21 0.96 10.73
N ARG A 71 -2.40 0.90 9.67
CA ARG A 71 -2.86 0.99 8.28
C ARG A 71 -2.16 -0.07 7.44
N HIS A 72 -2.95 -1.00 6.89
CA HIS A 72 -2.46 -1.99 5.93
C HIS A 72 -2.21 -1.39 4.55
N GLU A 73 -2.94 -0.33 4.21
CA GLU A 73 -2.91 0.35 2.93
C GLU A 73 -2.76 1.85 3.17
N VAL A 74 -2.00 2.51 2.32
CA VAL A 74 -1.79 3.96 2.37
C VAL A 74 -2.12 4.53 1.00
N GLU A 75 -2.96 5.57 1.00
CA GLU A 75 -3.33 6.28 -0.22
C GLU A 75 -2.18 7.18 -0.69
N PHE A 76 -1.76 6.97 -1.93
CA PHE A 76 -0.74 7.77 -2.60
C PHE A 76 -1.28 8.42 -3.86
N HIS A 77 -0.78 9.63 -4.12
CA HIS A 77 -0.91 10.31 -5.40
C HIS A 77 0.36 10.06 -6.20
N CYS A 78 0.22 9.33 -7.30
CA CYS A 78 1.35 9.03 -8.18
C CYS A 78 0.94 9.07 -9.66
N PRO A 79 1.89 9.36 -10.56
CA PRO A 79 1.63 9.23 -11.98
C PRO A 79 1.44 7.75 -12.30
N ALA A 80 0.52 7.45 -13.22
CA ALA A 80 0.18 6.07 -13.55
C ALA A 80 1.38 5.22 -14.03
N ASN A 81 2.45 5.85 -14.53
CA ASN A 81 3.69 5.17 -14.94
C ASN A 81 4.62 4.78 -13.77
N ALA A 82 4.37 5.25 -12.55
CA ALA A 82 5.25 5.04 -11.39
C ALA A 82 4.48 4.48 -10.18
N ILE A 83 3.38 3.75 -10.40
CA ILE A 83 2.62 3.12 -9.32
C ILE A 83 3.49 2.02 -8.68
N PRO A 84 3.83 2.14 -7.38
CA PRO A 84 4.51 1.05 -6.68
C PRO A 84 3.51 -0.06 -6.33
N GLU A 85 3.94 -1.32 -6.46
CA GLU A 85 3.08 -2.46 -6.11
C GLU A 85 2.90 -2.61 -4.60
N PHE A 86 3.96 -2.32 -3.83
CA PHE A 86 3.96 -2.31 -2.37
C PHE A 86 5.02 -1.31 -1.87
N ILE A 87 4.83 -0.81 -0.65
CA ILE A 87 5.83 0.00 0.05
C ILE A 87 6.48 -0.85 1.13
N THR A 88 7.80 -0.85 1.16
CA THR A 88 8.58 -1.59 2.14
C THR A 88 8.96 -0.71 3.32
N VAL A 89 8.53 -1.11 4.52
CA VAL A 89 8.88 -0.47 5.78
C VAL A 89 9.88 -1.35 6.51
N ASP A 90 11.04 -0.78 6.83
CA ASP A 90 12.09 -1.48 7.54
C ASP A 90 11.89 -1.36 9.06
N LEU A 91 11.86 -2.50 9.75
CA LEU A 91 11.68 -2.57 11.20
C LEU A 91 13.02 -2.71 11.97
N THR A 92 14.17 -2.59 11.32
CA THR A 92 15.47 -2.80 11.97
C THR A 92 15.69 -1.77 13.08
N GLY A 93 15.98 -2.24 14.30
CA GLY A 93 16.34 -1.38 15.42
C GLY A 93 15.18 -0.66 16.11
N THR A 94 13.93 -1.03 15.80
CA THR A 94 12.75 -0.50 16.49
C THR A 94 12.53 -1.18 17.85
N ASP A 95 12.29 -0.40 18.89
CA ASP A 95 12.06 -0.87 20.27
C ASP A 95 10.56 -0.92 20.62
N ILE A 96 10.25 -1.52 21.76
CA ILE A 96 8.87 -1.59 22.28
C ILE A 96 8.38 -0.17 22.61
N GLY A 97 7.19 0.19 22.11
CA GLY A 97 6.58 1.51 22.27
C GLY A 97 6.88 2.47 21.12
N ASP A 98 7.74 2.09 20.17
CA ASP A 98 8.08 2.94 19.05
C ASP A 98 6.97 2.97 17.98
N SER A 99 6.85 4.13 17.34
CA SER A 99 5.82 4.43 16.34
C SER A 99 6.46 4.80 15.01
N ILE A 100 6.15 4.03 13.97
CA ILE A 100 6.71 4.25 12.64
C ILE A 100 5.80 5.21 11.89
N HIS A 101 6.32 6.40 11.60
CA HIS A 101 5.62 7.42 10.84
C HIS A 101 5.92 7.32 9.35
N ILE A 102 4.99 7.81 8.51
CA ILE A 102 5.13 7.81 7.06
C ILE A 102 6.41 8.53 6.58
N SER A 103 6.86 9.57 7.28
CA SER A 103 8.08 10.32 6.94
C SER A 103 9.37 9.51 7.10
N ALA A 104 9.37 8.43 7.88
CA ALA A 104 10.51 7.53 8.03
C ALA A 104 10.57 6.47 6.92
N VAL A 105 9.53 6.36 6.10
CA VAL A 105 9.41 5.34 5.05
C VAL A 105 10.07 5.81 3.76
N LYS A 106 10.84 4.91 3.13
CA LYS A 106 11.47 5.19 1.83
C LYS A 106 10.40 5.15 0.73
N LEU A 107 9.98 6.33 0.30
CA LEU A 107 9.06 6.48 -0.83
C LEU A 107 9.84 6.46 -2.16
N PRO A 108 9.39 5.72 -3.18
CA PRO A 108 9.97 5.75 -4.51
C PRO A 108 9.73 7.11 -5.20
N ALA A 109 10.58 7.44 -6.17
CA ALA A 109 10.57 8.74 -6.84
C ALA A 109 9.21 9.03 -7.51
N GLY A 110 8.61 10.19 -7.18
CA GLY A 110 7.37 10.65 -7.80
C GLY A 110 6.08 10.25 -7.07
N VAL A 111 6.17 9.50 -5.98
CA VAL A 111 5.01 9.11 -5.15
C VAL A 111 4.86 10.07 -3.99
N LYS A 112 3.72 10.78 -3.91
CA LYS A 112 3.40 11.69 -2.81
C LYS A 112 2.24 11.12 -1.99
N PRO A 113 2.34 11.07 -0.65
CA PRO A 113 1.19 10.73 0.17
C PRO A 113 0.11 11.81 0.00
N VAL A 114 -1.14 11.40 -0.18
CA VAL A 114 -2.27 12.34 -0.34
C VAL A 114 -2.42 13.21 0.92
N ILE A 115 -2.18 12.60 2.08
CA ILE A 115 -2.15 13.29 3.37
C ILE A 115 -0.72 13.79 3.61
N SER A 116 -0.40 14.95 3.04
CA SER A 116 0.89 15.63 3.27
C SER A 116 0.86 16.55 4.51
N ASP A 117 -0.32 16.81 5.10
CA ASP A 117 -0.50 17.79 6.19
C ASP A 117 -0.17 17.22 7.58
N ARG A 118 -0.14 15.89 7.74
CA ARG A 118 0.07 15.24 9.05
C ARG A 118 0.94 13.99 8.95
N ASP A 119 1.91 13.89 9.84
CA ASP A 119 2.68 12.67 10.10
C ASP A 119 1.79 11.62 10.77
N PHE A 120 1.15 10.77 9.97
CA PHE A 120 0.39 9.64 10.50
C PHE A 120 1.28 8.44 10.79
N THR A 121 0.91 7.70 11.83
CA THR A 121 1.56 6.46 12.23
C THR A 121 1.07 5.32 11.34
N VAL A 122 2.01 4.58 10.74
CA VAL A 122 1.75 3.43 9.85
C VAL A 122 1.69 2.15 10.68
N ALA A 123 2.62 1.97 11.61
CA ALA A 123 2.65 0.83 12.53
C ALA A 123 3.23 1.24 13.88
N THR A 124 2.81 0.55 14.93
CA THR A 124 3.36 0.70 16.28
C THR A 124 3.80 -0.66 16.80
N ILE A 125 4.87 -0.68 17.60
CA ILE A 125 5.29 -1.89 18.30
C ILE A 125 4.75 -1.80 19.71
N ALA A 126 3.66 -2.51 19.99
CA ALA A 126 3.08 -2.53 21.33
C ALA A 126 3.78 -3.58 22.21
N GLY A 127 4.04 -3.25 23.47
CA GLY A 127 4.48 -4.25 24.44
C GLY A 127 3.32 -5.17 24.78
N SER A 128 3.52 -6.50 24.71
CA SER A 128 2.54 -7.42 25.26
C SER A 128 2.54 -7.26 26.78
N SER A 129 1.52 -6.58 27.29
CA SER A 129 1.23 -6.53 28.72
C SER A 129 0.37 -7.74 29.03
N ALA A 130 1.02 -8.89 29.24
CA ALA A 130 0.41 -10.09 29.78
C ALA A 130 1.11 -10.44 31.10
#